data_AF-A0A151QM74-F1
#
_entry.id   AF-A0A151QM74-F1
#
_cell.length_a   1.000
_cell.length_b   1.000
_cell.length_c   1.000
_cell.angle_alpha   90.00
_cell.angle_beta   90.00
_cell.angle_gamma   90.00
#
_symmetry.space_group_name_H-M   'P 1'
#
loop_
_entity.id
_entity.type
_entity.pdbx_description
1 polymer ?
#
loop_
_entity_poly.entity_id
_entity_poly.type
_entity_poly.pdbx_seq_one_letter_code
_entity_poly.pdbx_strand_id
1 'polypeptide(L)'
;MKVEQLFSCHGVSEEREVYFATISFQGHAMYWWTSLEKKRKINHEAPIQYWNELRSALRMRHIPPYYDRELMDELQRLKQGSSSVEEYRQSMELLMMRVGIREEERTTISRVEHQLKRKTFRKDSTLSYSKSFKKEGPSSKPFPNEK
;
A
#
# COMPACT_ATOMS: atom_id res chain seq x y z
N MET A 1 6.56 17.36 -2.80
CA MET A 1 7.65 16.82 -1.94
C MET A 1 8.23 17.93 -1.05
N LYS A 2 9.00 17.61 0.00
CA LYS A 2 9.58 18.61 0.93
C LYS A 2 10.42 19.69 0.23
N VAL A 3 11.23 19.32 -0.76
CA VAL A 3 12.05 20.28 -1.54
C VAL A 3 11.20 21.24 -2.37
N GLU A 4 10.11 20.75 -2.95
CA GLU A 4 9.20 21.57 -3.76
C GLU A 4 8.38 22.53 -2.91
N GLN A 5 8.00 22.08 -1.72
CA GLN A 5 7.38 22.95 -0.72
C GLN A 5 8.37 24.06 -0.31
N LEU A 6 9.65 23.74 -0.11
CA LEU A 6 10.68 24.76 0.15
C LEU A 6 10.81 25.74 -1.01
N PHE A 7 10.91 25.26 -2.26
CA PHE A 7 10.98 26.15 -3.44
C PHE A 7 9.75 27.05 -3.56
N SER A 8 8.56 26.48 -3.35
CA SER A 8 7.30 27.24 -3.37
C SER A 8 7.24 28.29 -2.25
N CYS A 9 7.63 27.93 -1.02
CA CYS A 9 7.66 28.85 0.12
C CYS A 9 8.68 29.98 -0.07
N HIS A 10 9.81 29.70 -0.72
CA HIS A 10 10.87 30.67 -0.97
C HIS A 10 10.72 31.42 -2.31
N GLY A 11 9.69 31.14 -3.11
CA GLY A 11 9.48 31.77 -4.41
C GLY A 11 10.62 31.54 -5.40
N VAL A 12 11.24 30.36 -5.35
CA VAL A 12 12.35 30.01 -6.26
C VAL A 12 11.79 29.86 -7.68
N SER A 13 12.37 30.56 -8.65
CA SER A 13 11.99 30.42 -10.05
C SER A 13 12.46 29.06 -10.60
N GLU A 14 11.70 28.49 -11.54
CA GLU A 14 12.01 27.17 -12.16
C GLU A 14 13.46 27.08 -12.68
N GLU A 15 13.97 28.17 -13.25
CA GLU A 15 15.35 28.28 -13.75
C GLU A 15 16.42 28.09 -12.66
N ARG A 16 16.09 28.35 -11.39
CA ARG A 16 17.02 28.28 -10.26
C ARG A 16 16.82 27.03 -9.40
N GLU A 17 15.72 26.30 -9.56
CA GLU A 17 15.42 25.11 -8.76
C GLU A 17 16.49 24.04 -8.91
N VAL A 18 16.94 23.77 -10.13
CA VAL A 18 18.02 22.81 -10.41
C VAL A 18 19.33 23.26 -9.73
N TYR A 19 19.67 24.54 -9.84
CA TYR A 19 20.88 25.07 -9.21
C TYR A 19 20.83 24.90 -7.69
N PHE A 20 19.75 25.35 -7.03
CA PHE A 20 19.62 25.23 -5.57
C PHE A 20 19.57 23.79 -5.09
N ALA A 21 18.94 22.88 -5.84
CA ALA A 21 18.93 21.47 -5.49
C ALA A 21 20.32 20.83 -5.60
N THR A 22 21.03 21.09 -6.70
CA THR A 22 22.31 20.44 -7.00
C THR A 22 23.43 20.90 -6.09
N ILE A 23 23.45 22.17 -5.66
CA ILE A 23 24.40 22.64 -4.65
C ILE A 23 24.15 22.04 -3.25
N SER A 24 22.94 21.55 -2.99
CA SER A 24 22.61 20.89 -1.73
C SER A 24 23.03 19.41 -1.69
N PHE A 25 23.47 18.84 -2.82
CA PHE A 25 23.93 17.47 -2.87
C PHE A 25 25.23 17.28 -2.10
N GLN A 26 25.27 16.21 -1.30
CA GLN A 26 26.42 15.85 -0.49
C GLN A 26 26.73 14.36 -0.65
N GLY A 27 28.00 13.98 -0.40
CA GLY A 27 28.45 12.59 -0.46
C GLY A 27 28.16 11.92 -1.81
N HIS A 28 27.54 10.74 -1.77
CA HIS A 28 27.24 9.94 -2.97
C HIS A 28 26.39 10.67 -4.02
N ALA A 29 25.46 11.54 -3.59
CA ALA A 29 24.62 12.30 -4.52
C ALA A 29 25.45 13.30 -5.33
N MET A 30 26.42 13.97 -4.69
CA MET A 30 27.32 14.91 -5.37
C MET A 30 28.20 14.20 -6.41
N TYR A 31 28.76 13.04 -6.06
CA TYR A 31 29.56 12.24 -7.00
C TYR A 31 28.74 11.72 -8.18
N TRP A 32 27.50 11.30 -7.93
CA TRP A 32 26.59 10.89 -9.00
C TRP A 32 26.28 12.05 -9.95
N TRP A 33 25.94 13.22 -9.41
CA TRP A 33 25.61 14.40 -10.22
C TRP A 33 26.77 14.83 -11.12
N THR A 34 27.98 14.96 -10.56
CA THR A 34 29.18 15.34 -11.31
C THR A 34 29.51 14.31 -12.41
N SER A 35 29.35 13.02 -12.12
CA SER A 35 29.52 11.95 -13.10
C SER A 35 28.48 12.00 -14.22
N LEU A 36 27.23 12.31 -13.87
CA LEU A 36 26.13 12.46 -14.82
C LEU A 36 26.37 13.64 -15.76
N GLU A 37 26.71 14.82 -15.25
CA GLU A 37 27.04 15.99 -16.06
C GLU A 37 28.24 15.73 -16.99
N LYS A 38 29.28 15.05 -16.49
CA LYS A 38 30.44 14.69 -17.30
C LYS A 38 30.06 13.75 -18.44
N LYS A 39 29.24 12.73 -18.16
CA LYS A 39 28.76 11.79 -19.18
C LYS A 39 27.94 12.51 -20.25
N ARG A 40 27.04 13.41 -19.86
CA ARG A 40 26.26 14.22 -20.81
C ARG A 40 27.11 15.07 -21.72
N LYS A 41 28.13 15.75 -21.16
CA LYS A 41 29.08 16.56 -21.93
C LYS A 41 29.83 15.72 -22.98
N ILE A 42 30.26 14.51 -22.61
CA ILE A 42 30.94 13.57 -23.53
C ILE A 42 29.98 13.11 -24.65
N ASN A 43 28.71 12.89 -24.31
CA ASN A 43 27.68 12.46 -25.26
C ASN A 43 27.08 13.61 -26.09
N HIS A 44 27.55 14.86 -25.92
CA HIS A 44 26.95 16.05 -26.52
C HIS A 44 25.46 16.25 -26.18
N GLU A 45 25.03 15.77 -25.01
CA GLU A 45 23.68 15.99 -24.49
C GLU A 45 23.56 17.37 -23.81
N ALA A 46 22.37 17.97 -23.87
CA ALA A 46 22.09 19.23 -23.17
C ALA A 46 22.22 19.05 -21.64
N PRO A 47 22.69 20.08 -20.90
CA PRO A 47 22.65 20.06 -19.45
C PRO A 47 21.20 20.03 -18.97
N ILE A 48 20.96 19.43 -17.80
CA ILE A 48 19.65 19.52 -17.15
C ILE A 48 19.43 20.97 -16.73
N GLN A 49 18.37 21.58 -17.22
CA GLN A 49 17.99 22.95 -16.87
C GLN A 49 16.69 22.99 -16.07
N TYR A 50 15.84 21.98 -16.25
CA TYR A 50 14.50 21.98 -15.69
C TYR A 50 14.35 21.01 -14.52
N TRP A 51 13.54 21.39 -13.53
CA TRP A 51 13.32 20.59 -12.32
C TRP A 51 12.73 19.21 -12.60
N ASN A 52 11.82 19.10 -13.59
CA ASN A 52 11.24 17.84 -14.04
C ASN A 52 12.32 16.87 -14.58
N GLU A 53 13.33 17.35 -15.30
CA GLU A 53 14.44 16.54 -15.80
C GLU A 53 15.33 16.05 -14.67
N LEU A 54 15.63 16.92 -13.69
CA LEU A 54 16.39 16.53 -12.50
C LEU A 54 15.62 15.47 -11.68
N ARG A 55 14.32 15.65 -11.49
CA ARG A 55 13.45 14.66 -10.84
C ARG A 55 13.45 13.32 -11.60
N SER A 56 13.36 13.36 -12.93
CA SER A 56 13.41 12.16 -13.76
C SER A 56 14.75 11.43 -13.61
N ALA A 57 15.87 12.16 -13.66
CA ALA A 57 17.20 11.58 -13.48
C ALA A 57 17.38 10.95 -12.07
N LEU A 58 16.90 11.63 -11.03
CA LEU A 58 16.91 11.09 -9.66
C LEU A 58 16.06 9.83 -9.53
N ARG A 59 14.86 9.83 -10.13
CA ARG A 59 13.99 8.64 -10.16
C ARG A 59 14.68 7.49 -10.88
N MET A 60 15.21 7.71 -12.08
CA MET A 60 15.92 6.67 -12.85
C MET A 60 17.14 6.10 -12.13
N ARG A 61 17.80 6.89 -11.28
CA ARG A 61 18.96 6.45 -10.50
C ARG A 61 18.56 5.59 -9.29
N HIS A 62 17.52 6.00 -8.58
CA HIS A 62 17.21 5.48 -7.24
C HIS A 62 15.97 4.58 -7.17
N ILE A 63 15.10 4.67 -8.16
CA ILE A 63 13.86 3.88 -8.24
C ILE A 63 14.08 2.81 -9.30
N PRO A 64 14.17 1.53 -8.91
CA PRO A 64 14.20 0.43 -9.87
C PRO A 64 12.96 0.44 -10.76
N PRO A 65 13.07 0.01 -12.03
CA PRO A 65 11.92 -0.03 -12.95
C PRO A 65 10.78 -0.95 -12.48
N TYR A 66 11.06 -1.89 -11.59
CA TYR A 66 10.08 -2.81 -11.02
C TYR A 66 9.51 -2.35 -9.67
N TYR A 67 9.89 -1.17 -9.17
CA TYR A 67 9.46 -0.68 -7.86
C TYR A 67 7.93 -0.56 -7.75
N ASP A 68 7.26 -0.06 -8.80
CA ASP A 68 5.80 0.06 -8.80
C ASP A 68 5.12 -1.31 -8.73
N ARG A 69 5.71 -2.33 -9.39
CA ARG A 69 5.23 -3.71 -9.31
C ARG A 69 5.46 -4.30 -7.92
N GLU A 70 6.61 -4.05 -7.31
CA GLU A 70 6.91 -4.49 -5.95
C GLU A 70 5.93 -3.91 -4.93
N LEU A 71 5.61 -2.63 -5.03
CA LEU A 71 4.59 -1.99 -4.19
C LEU A 71 3.18 -2.56 -4.42
N MET A 72 2.83 -2.88 -5.67
CA MET A 72 1.56 -3.56 -5.99
C MET A 72 1.50 -4.96 -5.37
N ASP A 73 2.56 -5.73 -5.50
CA ASP A 73 2.67 -7.06 -4.92
C ASP A 73 2.61 -7.00 -3.38
N GLU A 74 3.24 -6.00 -2.77
CA GLU A 74 3.17 -5.74 -1.33
C GLU A 74 1.74 -5.39 -0.89
N LEU A 75 1.05 -4.50 -1.61
CA LEU A 75 -0.33 -4.13 -1.33
C LEU A 75 -1.29 -5.31 -1.46
N GLN A 76 -1.11 -6.17 -2.48
CA GLN A 76 -1.92 -7.36 -2.68
C GLN A 76 -1.70 -8.41 -1.59
N ARG A 77 -0.46 -8.57 -1.14
CA ARG A 77 -0.08 -9.55 -0.11
C ARG A 77 -0.28 -9.04 1.32
N LEU A 78 -0.56 -7.75 1.50
CA LEU A 78 -0.81 -7.15 2.80
C LEU A 78 -1.91 -7.92 3.55
N LYS A 79 -1.65 -8.28 4.80
CA LYS A 79 -2.61 -8.92 5.70
C LYS A 79 -2.45 -8.30 7.07
N GLN A 80 -3.53 -8.19 7.83
CA GLN A 80 -3.42 -7.73 9.22
C GLN A 80 -2.52 -8.67 10.04
N GLY A 81 -2.76 -9.98 9.97
CA GLY A 81 -1.95 -10.96 10.70
C GLY A 81 -1.92 -10.66 12.20
N SER A 82 -0.72 -10.36 12.74
CA SER A 82 -0.54 -10.03 14.15
C SER A 82 -0.73 -8.55 14.50
N SER A 83 -0.72 -7.63 13.52
CA SER A 83 -0.78 -6.18 13.76
C SER A 83 -2.16 -5.71 14.23
N SER A 84 -2.20 -4.52 14.82
CA SER A 84 -3.45 -3.84 15.11
C SER A 84 -4.16 -3.45 13.81
N VAL A 85 -5.48 -3.25 13.89
CA VAL A 85 -6.26 -2.78 12.73
C VAL A 85 -5.75 -1.43 12.23
N GLU A 86 -5.32 -0.56 13.14
CA GLU A 86 -4.82 0.78 12.81
C GLU A 86 -3.47 0.73 12.09
N GLU A 87 -2.51 -0.07 12.55
CA GLU A 87 -1.22 -0.26 11.86
C GLU A 87 -1.41 -0.85 10.45
N TYR A 88 -2.34 -1.81 10.31
CA TYR A 88 -2.73 -2.36 9.01
C TYR A 88 -3.32 -1.28 8.10
N ARG A 89 -4.27 -0.47 8.60
CA ARG A 89 -4.91 0.61 7.85
C ARG A 89 -3.88 1.63 7.35
N GLN A 90 -2.98 2.08 8.23
CA GLN A 90 -1.91 3.03 7.88
C GLN A 90 -0.96 2.46 6.81
N SER A 91 -0.59 1.18 6.94
CA SER A 91 0.26 0.51 5.95
C SER A 91 -0.42 0.40 4.59
N MET A 92 -1.70 0.04 4.57
CA MET A 92 -2.50 -0.03 3.34
C MET A 92 -2.61 1.33 2.67
N GLU A 93 -2.98 2.38 3.41
CA GLU A 93 -3.11 3.74 2.89
C GLU A 93 -1.80 4.25 2.32
N LEU A 94 -0.68 4.02 3.01
CA LEU A 94 0.64 4.41 2.54
C LEU A 94 1.01 3.73 1.22
N LEU A 95 0.76 2.42 1.09
CA LEU A 95 1.02 1.68 -0.13
C LEU A 95 0.14 2.18 -1.29
N MET A 96 -1.16 2.39 -1.05
CA MET A 96 -2.08 2.95 -2.05
C MET A 96 -1.63 4.33 -2.53
N MET A 97 -1.22 5.22 -1.61
CA MET A 97 -0.70 6.55 -1.95
C MET A 97 0.60 6.47 -2.77
N ARG A 98 1.50 5.54 -2.45
CA ARG A 98 2.79 5.38 -3.16
C ARG A 98 2.62 4.87 -4.59
N VAL A 99 1.70 3.93 -4.81
CA VAL A 99 1.38 3.41 -6.16
C VAL A 99 0.52 4.41 -6.96
N GLY A 100 -0.13 5.36 -6.28
CA GLY A 100 -1.05 6.31 -6.91
C GLY A 100 -2.40 5.70 -7.28
N ILE A 101 -2.81 4.65 -6.57
CA ILE A 101 -4.09 3.97 -6.80
C ILE A 101 -5.22 4.81 -6.21
N ARG A 102 -6.19 5.16 -7.04
CA ARG A 102 -7.52 5.64 -6.64
C ARG A 102 -8.53 4.55 -6.95
N GLU A 103 -8.84 3.72 -5.96
CA GLU A 103 -9.85 2.67 -6.09
C GLU A 103 -11.23 3.19 -5.67
N GLU A 104 -12.26 2.63 -6.32
CA GLU A 104 -13.63 2.77 -5.86
C GLU A 104 -13.78 2.10 -4.49
N GLU A 105 -14.58 2.70 -3.62
CA GLU A 105 -14.80 2.27 -2.23
C GLU A 105 -15.20 0.79 -2.11
N ARG A 106 -16.02 0.27 -3.04
CA ARG A 106 -16.40 -1.15 -3.09
C ARG A 106 -15.21 -2.09 -3.27
N THR A 107 -14.23 -1.69 -4.08
CA THR A 107 -13.01 -2.45 -4.35
C THR A 107 -12.10 -2.43 -3.13
N THR A 108 -12.02 -1.29 -2.45
CA THR A 108 -11.27 -1.14 -1.20
C THR A 108 -11.85 -2.01 -0.08
N ILE A 109 -13.17 -1.99 0.11
CA ILE A 109 -13.86 -2.80 1.12
C ILE A 109 -13.62 -4.29 0.87
N SER A 110 -13.81 -4.76 -0.37
CA SER A 110 -13.62 -6.18 -0.72
C SER A 110 -12.20 -6.68 -0.43
N ARG A 111 -11.19 -5.85 -0.72
CA ARG A 111 -9.79 -6.17 -0.42
C ARG A 111 -9.54 -6.21 1.09
N VAL A 112 -10.00 -5.22 1.84
CA VAL A 112 -9.87 -5.17 3.30
C VAL A 112 -10.52 -6.41 3.94
N GLU A 113 -11.74 -6.76 3.53
CA GLU A 113 -12.44 -7.96 3.99
C GLU A 113 -11.64 -9.26 3.73
N HIS A 114 -10.95 -9.35 2.60
CA HIS A 114 -10.07 -10.47 2.29
C HIS A 114 -8.82 -10.49 3.19
N GLN A 115 -8.21 -9.34 3.43
CA GLN A 115 -6.93 -9.18 4.12
C GLN A 115 -7.02 -9.23 5.66
N LEU A 116 -8.20 -9.00 6.23
CA LEU A 116 -8.49 -9.12 7.67
C LEU A 116 -8.70 -10.58 8.14
N LYS A 117 -8.83 -11.56 7.24
CA LYS A 117 -9.16 -12.95 7.62
C LYS A 117 -7.96 -13.68 8.26
N ARG A 118 -7.91 -13.69 9.60
CA ARG A 118 -7.57 -14.83 10.52
C ARG A 118 -7.35 -14.43 12.00
N LYS A 119 -8.22 -13.63 12.61
CA LYS A 119 -8.22 -13.47 14.09
C LYS A 119 -9.58 -13.54 14.80
N THR A 120 -10.69 -13.77 14.09
CA THR A 120 -12.03 -13.82 14.73
C THR A 120 -12.70 -15.20 14.75
N PHE A 121 -11.93 -16.29 14.73
CA PHE A 121 -12.47 -17.60 15.14
C PHE A 121 -11.43 -18.40 15.94
N ARG A 122 -11.03 -17.89 17.10
CA ARG A 122 -10.74 -18.82 18.20
C ARG A 122 -12.08 -19.44 18.59
N LYS A 123 -12.29 -20.68 18.15
CA LYS A 123 -13.26 -21.62 18.74
C LYS A 123 -12.78 -21.92 20.16
N ASP A 124 -12.92 -20.95 21.06
CA ASP A 124 -12.74 -21.24 22.47
C ASP A 124 -14.07 -21.79 22.97
N SER A 125 -13.98 -23.00 23.53
CA SER A 125 -15.01 -23.70 24.32
C SER A 125 -15.95 -24.62 23.53
N THR A 126 -15.47 -25.85 23.34
CA THR A 126 -16.20 -27.08 23.68
C THR A 126 -17.33 -26.81 24.69
N LEU A 127 -18.57 -26.69 24.21
CA LEU A 127 -19.74 -27.01 25.03
C LEU A 127 -20.36 -28.27 24.44
N SER A 128 -19.92 -29.40 25.00
CA SER A 128 -20.59 -30.68 24.90
C SER A 128 -22.05 -30.52 25.32
N TYR A 129 -22.98 -30.71 24.39
CA TYR A 129 -24.36 -31.05 24.73
C TYR A 129 -24.82 -32.20 23.84
N SER A 130 -24.42 -33.41 24.22
CA SER A 130 -25.11 -34.62 23.82
C SER A 130 -26.50 -34.61 24.45
N LYS A 131 -27.56 -34.35 23.67
CA LYS A 131 -28.88 -34.89 23.98
C LYS A 131 -29.39 -35.70 22.80
N SER A 132 -29.36 -36.99 23.05
CA SER A 132 -29.77 -38.09 22.19
C SER A 132 -31.22 -37.97 21.75
N PHE A 133 -31.43 -38.38 20.51
CA PHE A 133 -32.71 -38.64 19.88
C PHE A 133 -33.59 -39.55 20.76
N LYS A 134 -34.83 -39.10 21.04
CA LYS A 134 -35.98 -40.00 21.20
C LYS A 134 -37.03 -39.60 20.17
N LYS A 135 -37.11 -40.38 19.10
CA LYS A 135 -38.28 -40.44 18.22
C LYS A 135 -39.30 -41.32 18.94
N GLU A 136 -40.42 -40.76 19.37
CA GLU A 136 -41.65 -41.52 19.58
C GLU A 136 -42.76 -40.87 18.75
N GLY A 137 -43.49 -41.72 18.03
CA GLY A 137 -44.34 -41.36 16.89
C GLY A 137 -45.67 -40.69 17.24
N PRO A 138 -46.49 -40.38 16.22
CA PRO A 138 -47.70 -39.59 16.38
C PRO A 138 -48.81 -40.43 17.04
N SER A 139 -49.24 -40.01 18.23
CA SER A 139 -50.37 -40.58 18.96
C SER A 139 -51.70 -40.09 18.38
N SER A 140 -52.28 -40.88 17.48
CA SER A 140 -53.69 -40.82 17.08
C SER A 140 -54.58 -41.41 18.18
N LYS A 141 -55.63 -40.68 18.59
CA LYS A 141 -56.79 -41.23 19.32
C LYS A 141 -58.01 -41.15 18.41
N PRO A 142 -58.84 -42.21 18.35
CA PRO A 142 -60.23 -42.01 18.79
C PRO A 142 -60.82 -43.16 19.63
N PHE A 143 -61.73 -42.74 20.53
CA PHE A 143 -62.91 -43.39 21.15
C PHE A 143 -62.90 -44.86 21.62
N PRO A 144 -63.33 -45.13 22.88
CA PRO A 144 -63.85 -46.44 23.26
C PRO A 144 -65.38 -46.52 23.04
N ASN A 145 -65.84 -47.66 22.53
CA ASN A 145 -67.25 -48.07 22.60
C ASN A 145 -67.33 -49.51 23.10
N GLU A 146 -68.48 -49.84 23.70
CA GLU A 146 -68.92 -51.13 24.26
C GLU A 146 -68.45 -51.43 25.70
N LYS A 147 -69.31 -51.81 26.67
CA LYS A 147 -70.68 -52.35 26.66
C LYS A 147 -71.41 -51.98 27.95
#